data_AF-A0A2Z6QH22-F1
#
_entry.id   AF-A0A2Z6QH22-F1
#
_cell.length_a   1.000
_cell.length_b   1.000
_cell.length_c   1.000
_cell.angle_alpha   90.00
_cell.angle_beta   90.00
_cell.angle_gamma   90.00
#
_symmetry.space_group_name_H-M   'P 1'
#
loop_
_entity.id
_entity.type
_entity.pdbx_description
1 polymer ?
#
loop_
_entity_poly.entity_id
_entity_poly.type
_entity_poly.pdbx_seq_one_letter_code
_entity_poly.pdbx_strand_id
1 'polypeptide(L)'
;MRNNNRKNKAVEQTTTPYAIYGFFRSFRESLEDDNDFSDFISTLTITPMKDVVEMVLPFFHRSSDPNLLTQFQILIRQAEQNSTFESTLMRVCDAIDMLGKVEIALMDERLMDSYLKAMQFDNASASHQQVWSGLQKFLNEECDPVTKKRMERVFAEQKAGDELGLNDDILSTANHLVGDDSLYIDILETLQLNNRQNLPWDSVIMRIQRNVEQKKPQVWPMLRKFLDDVHSGRAIDFNFYWDYIDYQYMNHSNSIIDDQYINDQYINDQYINDQYINDEDALLQQKFSNINLESENDGANVIEPPQTQEAQRKQQVVQ
;
A
#
# COMPACT_ATOMS: atom_id res chain seq x y z
N MET A 1 5.35 -55.06 -21.76
CA MET A 1 4.46 -53.89 -21.92
C MET A 1 4.38 -53.22 -20.55
N ARG A 2 5.06 -52.07 -20.37
CA ARG A 2 5.13 -51.33 -19.11
C ARG A 2 4.10 -50.19 -19.14
N ASN A 3 3.16 -50.22 -18.20
CA ASN A 3 2.20 -49.14 -17.95
C ASN A 3 2.94 -47.89 -17.45
N ASN A 4 2.86 -46.81 -18.22
CA ASN A 4 3.26 -45.47 -17.77
C ASN A 4 2.05 -44.78 -17.15
N ASN A 5 1.91 -44.88 -15.83
CA ASN A 5 1.07 -43.97 -15.05
C ASN A 5 1.74 -42.59 -15.01
N ARG A 6 1.34 -41.69 -15.91
CA ARG A 6 1.55 -40.25 -15.73
C ARG A 6 0.55 -39.77 -14.69
N LYS A 7 1.00 -39.65 -13.44
CA LYS A 7 0.33 -38.80 -12.45
C LYS A 7 0.42 -37.36 -12.96
N ASN A 8 -0.70 -36.83 -13.45
CA ASN A 8 -0.87 -35.40 -13.59
C ASN A 8 -0.78 -34.82 -12.17
N LYS A 9 0.34 -34.15 -11.89
CA LYS A 9 0.50 -33.33 -10.70
C LYS A 9 -0.43 -32.14 -10.93
N ALA A 10 -1.59 -32.12 -10.26
CA ALA A 10 -2.36 -30.90 -10.13
C ALA A 10 -1.41 -29.85 -9.55
N VAL A 11 -1.16 -28.79 -10.32
CA VAL A 11 -0.49 -27.61 -9.79
C VAL A 11 -1.56 -27.00 -8.88
N GLU A 12 -1.43 -27.22 -7.57
CA GLU A 12 -2.18 -26.43 -6.59
C GLU A 12 -1.90 -24.97 -6.94
N GLN A 13 -2.91 -24.26 -7.46
CA GLN A 13 -2.85 -22.83 -7.66
C GLN A 13 -2.85 -22.20 -6.26
N THR A 14 -1.68 -22.08 -5.66
CA THR A 14 -1.50 -21.37 -4.40
C THR A 14 -1.67 -19.88 -4.67
N THR A 15 -2.66 -19.26 -4.03
CA THR A 15 -2.85 -17.80 -4.00
C THR A 15 -1.52 -17.13 -3.64
N THR A 16 -1.02 -16.25 -4.51
CA THR A 16 0.30 -15.60 -4.35
C THR A 16 0.20 -14.38 -3.42
N PRO A 17 1.33 -13.90 -2.84
CA PRO A 17 1.34 -12.63 -2.10
C PRO A 17 0.79 -11.45 -2.90
N TYR A 18 1.05 -11.41 -4.22
CA TYR A 18 0.50 -10.41 -5.12
C TYR A 18 -1.02 -10.47 -5.21
N ALA A 19 -1.62 -11.67 -5.27
CA ALA A 19 -3.07 -11.82 -5.27
C ALA A 19 -3.70 -11.37 -3.93
N ILE A 20 -3.04 -11.64 -2.80
CA ILE A 20 -3.48 -11.18 -1.48
C ILE A 20 -3.43 -9.64 -1.41
N TYR A 21 -2.32 -9.06 -1.87
CA TYR A 21 -2.15 -7.61 -1.92
C TYR A 21 -3.23 -6.96 -2.80
N GLY A 22 -3.44 -7.49 -4.01
CA GLY A 22 -4.46 -7.00 -4.93
C GLY A 22 -5.87 -7.06 -4.33
N PHE A 23 -6.18 -8.09 -3.54
CA PHE A 23 -7.44 -8.16 -2.80
C PHE A 23 -7.57 -7.00 -1.79
N PHE A 24 -6.57 -6.78 -0.93
CA PHE A 24 -6.64 -5.70 0.07
C PHE A 24 -6.69 -4.32 -0.58
N ARG A 25 -5.93 -4.12 -1.66
CA ARG A 25 -5.97 -2.89 -2.47
C ARG A 25 -7.38 -2.65 -3.02
N SER A 26 -7.95 -3.64 -3.70
CA SER A 26 -9.31 -3.55 -4.25
C SER A 26 -10.35 -3.28 -3.16
N PHE A 27 -10.17 -3.87 -1.98
CA PHE A 27 -11.06 -3.63 -0.84
C PHE A 27 -10.95 -2.20 -0.31
N ARG A 28 -9.74 -1.66 -0.15
CA ARG A 28 -9.53 -0.26 0.24
C ARG A 28 -10.20 0.69 -0.76
N GLU A 29 -9.95 0.50 -2.05
CA GLU A 29 -10.52 1.32 -3.13
C GLU A 29 -12.06 1.21 -3.20
N SER A 30 -12.64 0.12 -2.71
CA SER A 30 -14.10 -0.07 -2.71
C SER A 30 -14.83 0.67 -1.58
N LEU A 31 -14.12 1.21 -0.59
CA LEU A 31 -14.67 1.91 0.57
C LEU A 31 -14.66 3.43 0.37
N GLU A 32 -15.68 4.13 0.86
CA GLU A 32 -15.76 5.60 0.77
C GLU A 32 -14.87 6.32 1.81
N ASP A 33 -14.66 5.71 2.97
CA ASP A 33 -13.89 6.28 4.10
C ASP A 33 -12.64 5.44 4.36
N ASP A 34 -11.46 6.06 4.28
CA ASP A 34 -10.18 5.38 4.52
C ASP A 34 -10.06 4.90 5.99
N ASN A 35 -10.80 5.50 6.92
CA ASN A 35 -10.89 5.02 8.30
C ASN A 35 -11.57 3.64 8.39
N ASP A 36 -12.52 3.34 7.51
CA ASP A 36 -13.16 2.02 7.48
C ASP A 36 -12.14 0.93 7.13
N PHE A 37 -11.20 1.24 6.24
CA PHE A 37 -10.13 0.30 5.90
C PHE A 37 -9.17 0.10 7.07
N SER A 38 -8.76 1.18 7.75
CA SER A 38 -7.92 1.09 8.95
C SER A 38 -8.58 0.27 10.07
N ASP A 39 -9.88 0.47 10.30
CA ASP A 39 -10.66 -0.28 11.28
C ASP A 39 -10.84 -1.74 10.87
N PHE A 40 -11.00 -2.02 9.57
CA PHE A 40 -11.01 -3.37 9.03
C PHE A 40 -9.68 -4.11 9.29
N ILE A 41 -8.54 -3.49 8.97
CA ILE A 41 -7.20 -4.06 9.19
C ILE A 41 -6.98 -4.31 10.69
N SER A 42 -7.36 -3.35 11.54
CA SER A 42 -7.30 -3.50 13.00
C SER A 42 -8.16 -4.67 13.48
N THR A 43 -9.37 -4.82 12.94
CA THR A 43 -10.27 -5.94 13.28
C THR A 43 -9.69 -7.28 12.83
N LEU A 44 -9.15 -7.35 11.62
CA LEU A 44 -8.54 -8.55 11.04
C LEU A 44 -7.33 -9.03 11.85
N THR A 45 -6.49 -8.11 12.33
CA THR A 45 -5.26 -8.44 13.09
C THR A 45 -5.52 -8.89 14.53
N ILE A 46 -6.60 -8.41 15.18
CA ILE A 46 -6.91 -8.77 16.58
C ILE A 46 -7.89 -9.95 16.71
N THR A 47 -8.65 -10.25 15.66
CA THR A 47 -9.72 -11.25 15.72
C THR A 47 -9.23 -12.63 15.30
N PRO A 48 -9.53 -13.71 16.04
CA PRO A 48 -9.22 -15.08 15.61
C PRO A 48 -9.88 -15.41 14.26
N MET A 49 -9.18 -16.13 13.37
CA MET A 49 -9.67 -16.42 12.00
C MET A 49 -11.08 -17.01 11.95
N LYS A 50 -11.40 -17.91 12.88
CA LYS A 50 -12.73 -18.56 12.98
C LYS A 50 -13.90 -17.58 13.19
N ASP A 51 -13.64 -16.40 13.74
CA ASP A 51 -14.65 -15.40 14.08
C ASP A 51 -14.56 -14.16 13.16
N VAL A 52 -13.49 -14.07 12.35
CA VAL A 52 -13.15 -12.82 11.64
C VAL A 52 -14.20 -12.43 10.61
N VAL A 53 -14.76 -13.39 9.88
CA VAL A 53 -15.76 -13.13 8.81
C VAL A 53 -16.98 -12.41 9.36
N GLU A 54 -17.47 -12.82 10.53
CA GLU A 54 -18.63 -12.17 11.16
C GLU A 54 -18.30 -10.75 11.64
N MET A 55 -17.09 -10.55 12.18
CA MET A 55 -16.65 -9.27 12.71
C MET A 55 -16.39 -8.23 11.62
N VAL A 56 -15.90 -8.65 10.45
CA VAL A 56 -15.60 -7.73 9.35
C VAL A 56 -16.76 -7.53 8.37
N LEU A 57 -17.83 -8.31 8.48
CA LEU A 57 -19.01 -8.22 7.62
C LEU A 57 -19.57 -6.78 7.48
N PRO A 58 -19.62 -5.94 8.54
CA PRO A 58 -20.08 -4.57 8.41
C PRO A 58 -19.27 -3.72 7.43
N PHE A 59 -17.97 -3.97 7.26
CA PHE A 59 -17.13 -3.24 6.31
C PHE A 59 -17.46 -3.66 4.86
N PHE A 60 -17.71 -4.95 4.62
CA PHE A 60 -18.13 -5.43 3.29
C PHE A 60 -19.52 -4.92 2.87
N HIS A 61 -20.42 -4.62 3.82
CA HIS A 61 -21.69 -3.96 3.49
C HIS A 61 -21.53 -2.49 3.03
N ARG A 62 -20.41 -1.85 3.39
CA ARG A 62 -20.05 -0.48 2.96
C ARG A 62 -19.21 -0.46 1.69
N SER A 63 -18.68 -1.61 1.29
CA SER A 63 -17.95 -1.76 0.03
C SER A 63 -18.89 -1.60 -1.17
N SER A 64 -18.39 -0.92 -2.21
CA SER A 64 -19.06 -0.79 -3.50
C SER A 64 -19.00 -2.07 -4.35
N ASP A 65 -18.11 -3.03 -4.05
CA ASP A 65 -18.00 -4.32 -4.76
C ASP A 65 -18.53 -5.50 -3.91
N PRO A 66 -19.71 -6.05 -4.23
CA PRO A 66 -20.30 -7.16 -3.48
C PRO A 66 -19.53 -8.48 -3.61
N ASN A 67 -18.65 -8.63 -4.61
CA ASN A 67 -17.90 -9.87 -4.82
C ASN A 67 -16.74 -10.03 -3.83
N LEU A 68 -16.27 -8.94 -3.23
CA LEU A 68 -15.12 -8.95 -2.32
C LEU A 68 -15.38 -9.78 -1.06
N LEU A 69 -16.62 -9.83 -0.57
CA LEU A 69 -16.97 -10.67 0.59
C LEU A 69 -16.75 -12.16 0.29
N THR A 70 -17.16 -12.62 -0.90
CA THR A 70 -16.96 -14.03 -1.30
C THR A 70 -15.47 -14.33 -1.47
N GLN A 71 -14.70 -13.43 -2.07
CA GLN A 71 -13.25 -13.58 -2.19
C GLN A 71 -12.58 -13.63 -0.81
N PHE A 72 -12.98 -12.76 0.11
CA PHE A 72 -12.47 -12.75 1.48
C PHE A 72 -12.77 -14.06 2.20
N GLN A 73 -14.00 -14.58 2.12
CA GLN A 73 -14.37 -15.86 2.72
C GLN A 73 -13.51 -17.02 2.19
N ILE A 74 -13.15 -17.00 0.90
CA ILE A 74 -12.22 -17.99 0.31
C ILE A 74 -10.82 -17.84 0.92
N LEU A 75 -10.31 -16.62 1.03
CA LEU A 75 -9.00 -16.34 1.64
C LEU A 75 -8.96 -16.80 3.10
N ILE A 76 -9.97 -16.48 3.91
CA ILE A 76 -10.03 -16.89 5.31
C ILE A 76 -10.12 -18.41 5.44
N ARG A 77 -10.94 -19.09 4.61
CA ARG A 77 -11.01 -20.55 4.61
C ARG A 77 -9.68 -21.21 4.25
N GLN A 78 -8.90 -20.62 3.33
CA GLN A 78 -7.55 -21.09 3.02
C GLN A 78 -6.59 -20.86 4.20
N ALA A 79 -6.69 -19.72 4.89
CA ALA A 79 -5.87 -19.41 6.06
C ALA A 79 -6.14 -20.37 7.22
N GLU A 80 -7.40 -20.68 7.51
CA GLU A 80 -7.78 -21.66 8.54
C GLU A 80 -7.22 -23.06 8.30
N GLN A 81 -7.06 -23.44 7.03
CA GLN A 81 -6.58 -24.77 6.64
C GLN A 81 -5.06 -24.85 6.48
N ASN A 82 -4.39 -23.71 6.29
CA ASN A 82 -2.97 -23.65 5.98
C ASN A 82 -2.30 -22.50 6.74
N SER A 83 -1.58 -22.85 7.82
CA SER A 83 -0.85 -21.88 8.65
C SER A 83 0.24 -21.11 7.90
N THR A 84 0.81 -21.68 6.83
CA THR A 84 1.78 -20.96 5.98
C THR A 84 1.07 -19.88 5.17
N PHE A 85 -0.13 -20.18 4.67
CA PHE A 85 -0.96 -19.21 3.98
C PHE A 85 -1.48 -18.12 4.93
N GLU A 86 -1.96 -18.50 6.12
CA GLU A 86 -2.33 -17.54 7.18
C GLU A 86 -1.17 -16.59 7.49
N SER A 87 0.04 -17.12 7.70
CA SER A 87 1.22 -16.28 7.93
C SER A 87 1.52 -15.35 6.75
N THR A 88 1.27 -15.78 5.52
CA THR A 88 1.49 -14.95 4.32
C THR A 88 0.44 -13.83 4.26
N LEU A 89 -0.83 -14.17 4.48
CA LEU A 89 -1.95 -13.24 4.56
C LEU A 89 -1.70 -12.15 5.58
N MET A 90 -1.31 -12.53 6.80
CA MET A 90 -1.04 -11.59 7.88
C MET A 90 0.16 -10.69 7.57
N ARG A 91 1.25 -11.21 6.98
CA ARG A 91 2.39 -10.37 6.60
C ARG A 91 2.06 -9.34 5.52
N VAL A 92 1.25 -9.71 4.54
CA VAL A 92 0.79 -8.77 3.50
C VAL A 92 -0.15 -7.73 4.12
N CYS A 93 -1.06 -8.16 5.01
CA CYS A 93 -1.93 -7.28 5.77
C CYS A 93 -1.13 -6.26 6.60
N ASP A 94 -0.13 -6.72 7.37
CA ASP A 94 0.72 -5.86 8.21
C ASP A 94 1.55 -4.86 7.39
N ALA A 95 1.86 -5.19 6.14
CA ALA A 95 2.67 -4.36 5.25
C ALA A 95 1.84 -3.46 4.31
N ILE A 96 0.50 -3.50 4.37
CA ILE A 96 -0.37 -2.98 3.30
C ILE A 96 -0.13 -1.51 2.95
N ASP A 97 0.05 -0.64 3.95
CA ASP A 97 0.30 0.78 3.70
C ASP A 97 1.66 1.03 3.06
N MET A 98 2.69 0.28 3.49
CA MET A 98 4.01 0.32 2.87
C MET A 98 3.96 -0.20 1.43
N LEU A 99 3.19 -1.26 1.18
CA LEU A 99 3.00 -1.81 -0.17
C LEU A 99 2.31 -0.81 -1.09
N GLY A 100 1.33 -0.04 -0.60
CA GLY A 100 0.72 1.07 -1.35
C GLY A 100 1.73 2.14 -1.76
N LYS A 101 2.60 2.57 -0.83
CA LYS A 101 3.67 3.54 -1.15
C LYS A 101 4.67 3.00 -2.18
N VAL A 102 5.00 1.72 -2.08
CA VAL A 102 5.87 1.03 -3.04
C VAL A 102 5.22 0.98 -4.42
N GLU A 103 3.94 0.62 -4.51
CA GLU A 103 3.24 0.57 -5.79
C GLU A 103 3.25 1.93 -6.50
N ILE A 104 2.97 3.02 -5.77
CA ILE A 104 3.05 4.39 -6.30
C ILE A 104 4.47 4.72 -6.77
N ALA A 105 5.49 4.31 -6.03
CA ALA A 105 6.88 4.55 -6.41
C ALA A 105 7.32 3.75 -7.66
N LEU A 106 6.79 2.54 -7.84
CA LEU A 106 7.10 1.67 -8.97
C LEU A 106 6.40 2.10 -10.26
N MET A 107 5.15 2.57 -10.17
CA MET A 107 4.30 2.94 -11.33
C MET A 107 4.14 1.83 -12.40
N ASP A 108 4.50 0.58 -12.08
CA ASP A 108 4.38 -0.60 -12.96
C ASP A 108 4.00 -1.83 -12.13
N GLU A 109 2.83 -2.40 -12.43
CA GLU A 109 2.29 -3.60 -11.78
C GLU A 109 3.22 -4.81 -11.90
N ARG A 110 3.99 -4.92 -13.00
CA ARG A 110 4.93 -6.02 -13.20
C ARG A 110 6.09 -5.95 -12.22
N LEU A 111 6.56 -4.73 -11.94
CA LEU A 111 7.59 -4.49 -10.94
C LEU A 111 7.06 -4.79 -9.54
N MET A 112 5.77 -4.58 -9.28
CA MET A 112 5.17 -4.89 -7.98
C MET A 112 5.16 -6.40 -7.68
N ASP A 113 4.82 -7.25 -8.66
CA ASP A 113 4.92 -8.71 -8.49
C ASP A 113 6.38 -9.15 -8.25
N SER A 114 7.34 -8.59 -8.99
CA SER A 114 8.78 -8.83 -8.76
C SER A 114 9.23 -8.36 -7.37
N TYR A 115 8.76 -7.21 -6.92
CA TYR A 115 9.04 -6.68 -5.58
C TYR A 115 8.53 -7.62 -4.49
N LEU A 116 7.28 -8.07 -4.57
CA LEU A 116 6.70 -9.00 -3.58
C LEU A 116 7.43 -10.34 -3.54
N LYS A 117 7.92 -10.84 -4.70
CA LYS A 117 8.79 -12.01 -4.76
C LYS A 117 10.15 -11.77 -4.09
N ALA A 118 10.73 -10.58 -4.26
CA ALA A 118 11.97 -10.19 -3.58
C ALA A 118 11.79 -10.12 -2.05
N MET A 119 10.60 -9.70 -1.59
CA MET A 119 10.25 -9.63 -0.17
C MET A 119 10.01 -11.00 0.48
N GLN A 120 9.71 -12.04 -0.30
CA GLN A 120 9.51 -13.42 0.16
C GLN A 120 8.45 -13.56 1.27
N PHE A 121 7.33 -12.87 1.14
CA PHE A 121 6.24 -12.94 2.14
C PHE A 121 5.72 -14.37 2.38
N ASP A 122 5.74 -15.20 1.34
CA ASP A 122 5.35 -16.61 1.32
C ASP A 122 6.39 -17.57 1.95
N ASN A 123 7.59 -17.08 2.25
CA ASN A 123 8.64 -17.87 2.90
C ASN A 123 8.76 -17.50 4.38
N ALA A 124 8.15 -18.31 5.24
CA ALA A 124 8.20 -18.09 6.69
C ALA A 124 9.63 -18.08 7.26
N SER A 125 10.56 -18.78 6.61
CA SER A 125 11.93 -19.00 7.06
C SER A 125 12.96 -18.09 6.37
N ALA A 126 12.53 -17.12 5.57
CA ALA A 126 13.43 -16.19 4.92
C ALA A 126 14.19 -15.36 5.96
N SER A 127 15.52 -15.41 5.91
CA SER A 127 16.36 -14.56 6.75
C SER A 127 16.36 -13.11 6.24
N HIS A 128 16.60 -12.16 7.14
CA HIS A 128 16.76 -10.75 6.78
C HIS A 128 17.80 -10.54 5.67
N GLN A 129 18.91 -11.28 5.70
CA GLN A 129 19.96 -11.18 4.68
C GLN A 129 19.49 -11.70 3.31
N GLN A 130 18.66 -12.74 3.26
CA GLN A 130 18.09 -13.26 2.01
C GLN A 130 17.10 -12.26 1.40
N VAL A 131 16.19 -11.72 2.21
CA VAL A 131 15.23 -10.69 1.77
C VAL A 131 15.98 -9.46 1.27
N TRP A 132 16.96 -8.98 2.03
CA TRP A 132 17.77 -7.82 1.66
C TRP A 132 18.54 -8.05 0.35
N SER A 133 19.12 -9.23 0.17
CA SER A 133 19.83 -9.58 -1.07
C SER A 133 18.87 -9.67 -2.26
N GLY A 134 17.66 -10.21 -2.05
CA GLY A 134 16.60 -10.24 -3.06
C GLY A 134 16.17 -8.82 -3.47
N LEU A 135 15.92 -7.96 -2.49
CA LEU A 135 15.54 -6.57 -2.70
C LEU A 135 16.64 -5.78 -3.42
N GLN A 136 17.90 -5.93 -3.00
CA GLN A 136 19.04 -5.30 -3.68
C GLN A 136 19.17 -5.77 -5.12
N LYS A 137 18.92 -7.05 -5.39
CA LYS A 137 18.93 -7.58 -6.76
C LYS A 137 17.83 -6.93 -7.60
N PHE A 138 16.59 -6.93 -7.10
CA PHE A 138 15.45 -6.27 -7.75
C PHE A 138 15.74 -4.80 -8.07
N LEU A 139 16.19 -4.02 -7.09
CA LEU A 139 16.47 -2.59 -7.26
C LEU A 139 17.59 -2.30 -8.27
N ASN A 140 18.54 -3.22 -8.44
CA ASN A 140 19.70 -2.99 -9.32
C ASN A 140 19.54 -3.61 -10.71
N GLU A 141 18.73 -4.66 -10.86
CA GLU A 141 18.58 -5.40 -12.11
C GLU A 141 17.25 -5.12 -12.82
N GLU A 142 16.19 -4.79 -12.09
CA GLU A 142 14.83 -4.64 -12.64
C GLU A 142 14.35 -3.18 -12.65
N CYS A 143 14.80 -2.34 -11.71
CA CYS A 143 14.43 -0.93 -11.67
C CYS A 143 15.40 -0.05 -12.49
N ASP A 144 14.86 0.88 -13.26
CA ASP A 144 15.65 1.97 -13.83
C ASP A 144 16.11 2.96 -12.72
N PRO A 145 17.08 3.85 -12.99
CA PRO A 145 17.61 4.77 -11.98
C PRO A 145 16.58 5.69 -11.34
N VAL A 146 15.53 6.11 -12.05
CA VAL A 146 14.47 6.98 -11.54
C VAL A 146 13.57 6.20 -10.59
N THR A 147 13.09 5.03 -11.02
CA THR A 147 12.27 4.15 -10.18
C THR A 147 13.01 3.70 -8.93
N LYS A 148 14.28 3.33 -9.07
CA LYS A 148 15.14 3.01 -7.92
C LYS A 148 15.21 4.18 -6.93
N LYS A 149 15.33 5.41 -7.42
CA LYS A 149 15.41 6.60 -6.56
C LYS A 149 14.10 6.85 -5.81
N ARG A 150 12.95 6.67 -6.46
CA ARG A 150 11.62 6.75 -5.83
C ARG A 150 11.47 5.67 -4.75
N MET A 151 11.94 4.45 -5.01
CA MET A 151 11.96 3.37 -4.02
C MET A 151 12.85 3.70 -2.81
N GLU A 152 14.06 4.22 -3.04
CA GLU A 152 14.94 4.69 -1.97
C GLU A 152 14.29 5.80 -1.11
N ARG A 153 13.50 6.68 -1.75
CA ARG A 153 12.71 7.70 -1.05
C ARG A 153 11.69 7.06 -0.13
N VAL A 154 10.88 6.13 -0.61
CA VAL A 154 9.86 5.44 0.20
C VAL A 154 10.49 4.77 1.42
N PHE A 155 11.65 4.13 1.27
CA PHE A 155 12.37 3.54 2.42
C PHE A 155 12.92 4.59 3.40
N ALA A 156 13.41 5.72 2.89
CA ALA A 156 13.88 6.81 3.73
C ALA A 156 12.74 7.46 4.51
N GLU A 157 11.57 7.64 3.87
CA GLU A 157 10.34 8.15 4.46
C GLU A 157 9.82 7.24 5.57
N GLN A 158 9.67 5.94 5.29
CA GLN A 158 9.22 4.97 6.30
C GLN A 158 10.11 5.02 7.55
N LYS A 159 11.43 4.98 7.33
CA LYS A 159 12.41 5.05 8.41
C LYS A 159 12.37 6.38 9.17
N ALA A 160 12.18 7.49 8.47
CA ALA A 160 12.04 8.80 9.11
C ALA A 160 10.74 8.90 9.92
N GLY A 161 9.62 8.38 9.40
CA GLY A 161 8.35 8.28 10.10
C GLY A 161 8.51 7.49 11.40
N ASP A 162 9.13 6.31 11.34
CA ASP A 162 9.35 5.45 12.50
C ASP A 162 10.29 6.08 13.55
N GLU A 163 11.38 6.72 13.13
CA GLU A 163 12.39 7.26 14.05
C GLU A 163 12.06 8.64 14.62
N LEU A 164 11.37 9.47 13.83
CA LEU A 164 11.11 10.88 14.16
C LEU A 164 9.63 11.13 14.49
N GLY A 165 8.74 10.14 14.30
CA GLY A 165 7.30 10.29 14.51
C GLY A 165 6.64 11.22 13.50
N LEU A 166 7.16 11.29 12.27
CA LEU A 166 6.59 12.12 11.20
C LEU A 166 5.44 11.36 10.53
N ASN A 167 4.31 12.05 10.37
CA ASN A 167 3.17 11.50 9.63
C ASN A 167 3.33 11.72 8.11
N ASP A 168 2.47 11.07 7.33
CA ASP A 168 2.55 11.08 5.88
C ASP A 168 2.31 12.47 5.27
N ASP A 169 1.46 13.30 5.88
CA ASP A 169 1.25 14.69 5.44
C ASP A 169 2.54 15.53 5.56
N ILE A 170 3.30 15.36 6.65
CA ILE A 170 4.57 16.05 6.85
C ILE A 170 5.60 15.59 5.81
N LEU A 171 5.71 14.28 5.60
CA LEU A 171 6.67 13.69 4.65
C LEU A 171 6.33 14.11 3.22
N SER A 172 5.06 14.01 2.83
CA SER A 172 4.57 14.43 1.51
C SER A 172 4.83 15.93 1.28
N THR A 173 4.47 16.79 2.23
CA THR A 173 4.69 18.24 2.12
C THR A 173 6.18 18.57 2.00
N ALA A 174 7.03 17.92 2.81
CA ALA A 174 8.48 18.12 2.76
C ALA A 174 9.06 17.70 1.40
N ASN A 175 8.65 16.55 0.88
CA ASN A 175 9.07 16.06 -0.42
C ASN A 175 8.70 17.05 -1.53
N HIS A 176 7.45 17.52 -1.55
CA HIS A 176 6.96 18.47 -2.56
C HIS A 176 7.65 19.84 -2.46
N LEU A 177 7.94 20.33 -1.26
CA LEU A 177 8.72 21.56 -1.06
C LEU A 177 10.13 21.44 -1.64
N VAL A 178 10.75 20.26 -1.56
CA VAL A 178 12.10 20.01 -2.06
C VAL A 178 12.10 19.76 -3.57
N GLY A 179 11.14 18.98 -4.07
CA GLY A 179 10.97 18.63 -5.48
C GLY A 179 12.21 17.96 -6.09
N ASP A 180 12.99 17.24 -5.28
CA ASP A 180 14.21 16.52 -5.68
C ASP A 180 14.42 15.35 -4.71
N ASP A 181 14.17 14.13 -5.19
CA ASP A 181 14.24 12.92 -4.36
C ASP A 181 15.63 12.72 -3.72
N SER A 182 16.71 13.12 -4.41
CA SER A 182 18.07 12.93 -3.89
C SER A 182 18.39 13.88 -2.74
N LEU A 183 18.08 15.16 -2.91
CA LEU A 183 18.21 16.16 -1.85
C LEU A 183 17.24 15.85 -0.70
N TYR A 184 16.01 15.41 -0.99
CA TYR A 184 15.03 15.08 0.04
C TYR A 184 15.48 13.90 0.90
N ILE A 185 16.01 12.83 0.31
CA ILE A 185 16.61 11.71 1.07
C ILE A 185 17.77 12.19 1.94
N ASP A 186 18.69 13.01 1.39
CA ASP A 186 19.80 13.58 2.16
C ASP A 186 19.29 14.38 3.39
N ILE A 187 18.16 15.09 3.24
CA ILE A 187 17.52 15.85 4.33
C ILE A 187 16.98 14.89 5.39
N LEU A 188 16.22 13.86 5.00
CA LEU A 188 15.68 12.87 5.93
C LEU A 188 16.78 12.16 6.73
N GLU A 189 17.85 11.73 6.05
CA GLU A 189 19.02 11.12 6.71
C GLU A 189 19.71 12.09 7.67
N THR A 190 19.77 13.38 7.31
CA THR A 190 20.35 14.41 8.18
C THR A 190 19.47 14.67 9.41
N LEU A 191 18.14 14.67 9.26
CA LEU A 191 17.20 14.82 10.38
C LEU A 191 17.34 13.68 11.40
N GLN A 192 17.54 12.45 10.94
CA GLN A 192 17.76 11.28 11.79
C GLN A 192 19.01 11.41 12.69
N LEU A 193 19.97 12.27 12.35
CA LEU A 193 21.14 12.54 13.19
C LEU A 193 20.78 13.17 14.54
N ASN A 194 19.65 13.88 14.63
CA ASN A 194 19.14 14.42 15.89
C ASN A 194 18.92 13.28 16.90
N ASN A 195 18.16 12.26 16.49
CA ASN A 195 17.82 11.14 17.37
C ASN A 195 18.97 10.14 17.52
N ARG A 196 19.67 9.80 16.44
CA ARG A 196 20.71 8.75 16.45
C ARG A 196 22.02 9.19 17.11
N GLN A 197 22.38 10.46 16.98
CA GLN A 197 23.65 10.99 17.47
C GLN A 197 23.49 12.08 18.54
N ASN A 198 22.26 12.36 19.00
CA ASN A 198 21.94 13.45 19.91
C ASN A 198 22.50 14.80 19.42
N LEU A 199 22.51 15.01 18.10
CA LEU A 199 22.98 16.27 17.52
C LEU A 199 21.94 17.36 17.77
N PRO A 200 22.32 18.53 18.30
CA PRO A 200 21.37 19.63 18.52
C PRO A 200 20.63 20.00 17.25
N TRP A 201 19.34 20.31 17.37
CA TRP A 201 18.48 20.71 16.24
C TRP A 201 19.13 21.78 15.35
N ASP A 202 19.68 22.84 15.94
CA ASP A 202 20.36 23.91 15.18
C ASP A 202 21.55 23.39 14.36
N SER A 203 22.28 22.39 14.86
CA SER A 203 23.38 21.78 14.12
C SER A 203 22.90 20.92 12.95
N VAL A 204 21.77 20.23 13.12
CA VAL A 204 21.11 19.46 12.06
C VAL A 204 20.59 20.41 10.98
N ILE A 205 19.88 21.47 11.38
CA ILE A 205 19.36 22.52 10.49
C ILE A 205 20.48 23.23 9.72
N MET A 206 21.61 23.56 10.35
CA MET A 206 22.75 24.15 9.63
C MET A 206 23.35 23.21 8.58
N ARG A 207 23.36 21.89 8.82
CA ARG A 207 23.82 20.91 7.82
C ARG A 207 22.84 20.83 6.65
N ILE A 208 21.55 20.77 6.95
CA ILE A 208 20.48 20.79 5.93
C ILE A 208 20.59 22.06 5.09
N GLN A 209 20.70 23.23 5.74
CA GLN A 209 20.86 24.53 5.07
C GLN A 209 22.00 24.51 4.07
N ARG A 210 23.19 24.06 4.49
CA ARG A 210 24.37 24.01 3.62
C ARG A 210 24.13 23.13 2.39
N ASN A 211 23.48 21.98 2.57
CA ASN A 211 23.19 21.07 1.46
C ASN A 211 22.15 21.66 0.50
N VAL A 212 21.09 22.28 1.04
CA VAL A 212 20.02 22.90 0.25
C VAL A 212 20.54 24.13 -0.50
N GLU A 213 21.30 25.00 0.15
CA GLU A 213 21.86 26.20 -0.48
C GLU A 213 22.84 25.86 -1.62
N GLN A 214 23.49 24.71 -1.58
CA GLN A 214 24.37 24.23 -2.65
C GLN A 214 23.60 23.69 -3.86
N LYS A 215 22.48 23.01 -3.64
CA LYS A 215 21.74 22.31 -4.72
C LYS A 215 20.51 23.10 -5.21
N LYS A 216 19.70 23.63 -4.30
CA LYS A 216 18.44 24.35 -4.55
C LYS A 216 18.22 25.49 -3.53
N PRO A 217 19.00 26.58 -3.60
CA PRO A 217 18.93 27.67 -2.61
C PRO A 217 17.56 28.33 -2.48
N GLN A 218 16.77 28.36 -3.56
CA GLN A 218 15.43 28.94 -3.58
C GLN A 218 14.42 28.21 -2.69
N VAL A 219 14.66 26.92 -2.39
CA VAL A 219 13.77 26.11 -1.53
C VAL A 219 13.97 26.43 -0.05
N TRP A 220 15.17 26.86 0.34
CA TRP A 220 15.57 26.96 1.75
C TRP A 220 14.63 27.83 2.62
N PRO A 221 14.20 29.03 2.20
CA PRO A 221 13.35 29.86 3.06
C PRO A 221 12.06 29.17 3.49
N MET A 222 11.41 28.45 2.56
CA MET A 222 10.16 27.77 2.85
C MET A 222 10.39 26.46 3.61
N LEU A 223 11.38 25.67 3.20
CA LEU A 223 11.76 24.45 3.90
C LEU A 223 12.17 24.73 5.35
N ARG A 224 12.91 25.82 5.61
CA ARG A 224 13.30 26.22 6.96
C ARG A 224 12.08 26.50 7.83
N LYS A 225 11.12 27.28 7.30
CA LYS A 225 9.87 27.58 8.00
C LYS A 225 9.12 26.29 8.34
N PHE A 226 8.99 25.39 7.36
CA PHE A 226 8.32 24.10 7.52
C PHE A 226 8.99 23.24 8.61
N LEU A 227 10.32 23.10 8.57
CA LEU A 227 11.06 22.32 9.57
C LEU A 227 10.94 22.92 10.97
N ASP A 228 10.95 24.25 11.11
CA ASP A 228 10.73 24.92 12.40
C ASP A 228 9.31 24.69 12.92
N ASP A 229 8.30 24.67 12.05
CA ASP A 229 6.91 24.36 12.43
C ASP A 229 6.79 22.92 12.93
N VAL A 230 7.34 21.94 12.18
CA VAL A 230 7.41 20.52 12.56
C VAL A 230 8.10 20.35 13.92
N HIS A 231 9.28 20.93 14.11
CA HIS A 231 10.04 20.79 15.35
C HIS A 231 9.36 21.48 16.54
N SER A 232 8.69 22.60 16.32
CA SER A 232 7.99 23.33 17.39
C SER A 232 6.71 22.63 17.87
N GLY A 233 6.24 21.60 17.17
CA GLY A 233 4.97 20.93 17.47
C GLY A 233 3.76 21.85 17.32
N ARG A 234 3.90 22.96 16.58
CA ARG A 234 2.79 23.86 16.27
C ARG A 234 1.89 23.22 15.22
N ALA A 235 0.61 23.57 15.24
CA ALA A 235 -0.31 23.18 14.17
C ALA A 235 0.24 23.68 12.83
N ILE A 236 0.51 22.74 11.92
CA ILE A 236 1.03 23.02 10.59
C ILE A 236 -0.16 23.39 9.71
N ASP A 237 -0.13 24.57 9.11
CA ASP A 237 -1.08 24.97 8.07
C ASP A 237 -0.62 24.39 6.74
N PHE A 238 -1.05 23.17 6.43
CA PHE A 238 -0.68 22.49 5.19
C PHE A 238 -1.15 23.26 3.96
N ASN A 239 -2.32 23.92 4.00
CA ASN A 239 -2.83 24.71 2.87
C ASN A 239 -1.87 25.83 2.49
N PHE A 240 -1.27 26.51 3.48
CA PHE A 240 -0.26 27.53 3.22
C PHE A 240 0.94 26.98 2.42
N TYR A 241 1.39 25.76 2.75
CA TYR A 241 2.53 25.14 2.06
C TYR A 241 2.15 24.67 0.66
N TRP A 242 0.97 24.07 0.49
CA TRP A 242 0.46 23.65 -0.82
C TRP A 242 0.20 24.83 -1.76
N ASP A 243 -0.40 25.92 -1.27
CA ASP A 243 -0.58 27.15 -2.06
C ASP A 243 0.76 27.71 -2.55
N TYR A 244 1.80 27.64 -1.71
CA TYR A 244 3.15 28.05 -2.11
C TYR A 244 3.75 27.11 -3.16
N ILE A 245 3.64 25.79 -2.95
CA ILE A 245 4.12 24.77 -3.89
C ILE A 245 3.47 25.01 -5.26
N ASP A 246 2.16 25.14 -5.31
CA ASP A 246 1.39 25.38 -6.53
C ASP A 246 1.79 26.69 -7.20
N TYR A 247 1.97 27.77 -6.44
CA TYR A 247 2.47 29.04 -6.95
C TYR A 247 3.87 28.91 -7.57
N GLN A 248 4.78 28.14 -6.95
CA GLN A 248 6.10 27.92 -7.51
C GLN A 248 6.01 27.14 -8.83
N TYR A 249 5.21 26.06 -8.89
CA TYR A 249 5.03 25.29 -10.11
C TYR A 249 4.45 26.14 -11.24
N MET A 250 3.31 26.80 -11.00
CA MET A 250 2.60 27.59 -12.03
C MET A 250 3.44 28.74 -12.59
N ASN A 251 4.34 29.33 -11.80
CA ASN A 251 5.21 30.40 -12.28
C ASN A 251 6.46 29.88 -13.01
N HIS A 252 6.96 28.68 -12.68
CA HIS A 252 8.11 28.10 -13.36
C HIS A 252 7.75 27.45 -14.71
N SER A 253 6.52 26.95 -14.87
CA SER A 253 5.99 26.40 -16.13
C SER A 253 5.97 27.41 -17.29
N ASN A 254 6.00 28.71 -17.01
CA ASN A 254 6.02 29.75 -18.03
C ASN A 254 7.43 30.10 -18.55
N SER A 255 8.52 29.51 -18.02
CA SER A 255 9.88 29.97 -18.35
C SER A 255 10.82 29.00 -19.04
N ILE A 256 10.71 27.66 -18.92
CA ILE A 256 11.60 26.73 -19.66
C ILE A 256 10.87 25.40 -19.92
N ILE A 257 10.61 25.12 -21.21
CA ILE A 257 10.29 23.78 -21.71
C ILE A 257 11.57 22.95 -21.63
N ASP A 258 11.68 22.12 -20.60
CA ASP A 258 12.50 20.90 -20.61
C ASP A 258 11.58 19.74 -20.22
N ASP A 259 10.93 19.18 -21.24
CA ASP A 259 9.83 18.19 -21.22
C ASP A 259 10.20 16.78 -20.71
N GLN A 260 11.12 16.65 -19.74
CA GLN A 260 11.55 15.32 -19.26
C GLN A 260 11.41 15.05 -17.76
N TYR A 261 11.01 16.03 -16.94
CA TYR A 261 10.91 15.85 -15.49
C TYR A 261 9.56 16.23 -14.86
N ILE A 262 8.63 16.79 -15.62
CA ILE A 262 7.50 17.55 -15.06
C ILE A 262 6.16 16.77 -15.05
N ASN A 263 6.01 15.67 -15.81
CA ASN A 263 4.69 15.05 -15.98
C ASN A 263 4.36 13.86 -15.06
N ASP A 264 5.30 13.30 -14.29
CA ASP A 264 5.03 12.04 -13.58
C ASP A 264 4.63 12.21 -12.10
N GLN A 265 4.96 13.34 -11.46
CA GLN A 265 4.71 13.51 -10.01
C GLN A 265 3.37 14.20 -9.68
N TYR A 266 2.75 14.92 -10.63
CA TYR A 266 1.55 15.72 -10.32
C TYR A 266 0.24 15.12 -10.86
N ILE A 267 0.28 14.12 -11.76
CA ILE A 267 -0.95 13.57 -12.36
C ILE A 267 -1.61 12.49 -11.48
N ASN A 268 -0.88 11.77 -10.61
CA ASN A 268 -1.47 10.67 -9.85
C ASN A 268 -1.90 11.00 -8.41
N ASP A 269 -1.29 11.98 -7.73
CA ASP A 269 -1.61 12.19 -6.30
C ASP A 269 -2.77 13.16 -6.06
N GLN A 270 -3.13 14.02 -7.04
CA GLN A 270 -4.24 14.99 -6.91
C GLN A 270 -5.51 14.61 -7.71
N TYR A 271 -5.48 13.60 -8.59
CA TYR A 271 -6.58 13.29 -9.51
C TYR A 271 -6.94 11.79 -9.63
N ILE A 272 -6.64 10.95 -8.63
CA ILE A 272 -7.33 9.66 -8.47
C ILE A 272 -8.66 9.92 -7.76
N ASN A 273 -9.55 10.62 -8.46
CA ASN A 273 -10.98 10.50 -8.27
C ASN A 273 -11.65 10.84 -9.60
N ASP A 274 -12.42 9.86 -10.07
CA ASP A 274 -13.31 9.88 -11.22
C ASP A 274 -12.68 9.98 -12.62
N GLN A 275 -12.80 8.85 -13.34
CA GLN A 275 -12.72 8.68 -14.80
C GLN A 275 -11.32 8.48 -15.38
N TYR A 276 -10.90 7.22 -15.47
CA TYR A 276 -10.46 6.53 -16.70
C TYR A 276 -9.79 5.19 -16.33
N ILE A 277 -10.58 4.20 -15.93
CA ILE A 277 -10.19 2.78 -16.00
C ILE A 277 -11.29 2.10 -16.82
N ASN A 278 -11.09 1.99 -18.12
CA ASN A 278 -11.93 1.18 -18.99
C ASN A 278 -11.02 0.27 -19.82
N ASP A 279 -11.40 -1.01 -19.80
CA ASP A 279 -11.02 -2.12 -20.68
C ASP A 279 -9.97 -3.13 -20.18
N GLU A 280 -9.06 -2.81 -19.25
CA GLU A 280 -8.11 -3.82 -18.69
C GLU A 280 -8.60 -4.54 -17.42
N ASP A 281 -9.41 -3.90 -16.57
CA ASP A 281 -10.04 -4.52 -15.39
C ASP A 281 -11.00 -5.66 -15.74
N ALA A 282 -11.66 -5.57 -16.90
CA ALA A 282 -12.53 -6.62 -17.41
C ALA A 282 -11.76 -7.92 -17.71
N LEU A 283 -10.47 -7.81 -18.05
CA LEU A 283 -9.60 -8.93 -18.39
C LEU A 283 -9.05 -9.64 -17.14
N LEU A 284 -8.91 -8.92 -16.03
CA LEU A 284 -8.60 -9.47 -14.71
C LEU A 284 -9.83 -10.12 -14.06
N GLN A 285 -11.01 -9.49 -14.14
CA GLN A 285 -12.28 -10.13 -13.73
C GLN A 285 -12.53 -11.45 -14.47
N GLN A 286 -12.14 -11.53 -15.75
CA GLN A 286 -12.20 -12.77 -16.53
C GLN A 286 -11.21 -13.85 -16.04
N LYS A 287 -10.05 -13.47 -15.49
CA LYS A 287 -9.11 -14.43 -14.86
C LYS A 287 -9.63 -14.93 -13.51
N PHE A 288 -10.33 -14.10 -12.72
CA PHE A 288 -11.00 -14.53 -11.49
C PHE A 288 -12.21 -15.45 -11.76
N SER A 289 -12.89 -15.26 -12.90
CA SER A 289 -14.03 -16.09 -13.32
C SER A 289 -13.64 -17.52 -13.74
N ASN A 290 -12.37 -17.78 -14.05
CA ASN A 290 -11.89 -19.06 -14.55
C ASN A 290 -11.33 -19.99 -13.46
N ILE A 291 -11.60 -19.70 -12.18
CA ILE A 291 -11.40 -20.67 -11.09
C ILE A 291 -12.43 -21.78 -11.28
N ASN A 292 -12.01 -22.84 -11.95
CA ASN A 292 -12.84 -23.98 -12.31
C ASN A 292 -13.19 -24.78 -11.05
N LEU A 293 -14.40 -24.55 -10.53
CA LEU A 293 -14.99 -25.28 -9.40
C LEU A 293 -15.51 -26.65 -9.88
N GLU A 294 -14.64 -27.65 -9.97
CA GLU A 294 -15.09 -29.03 -9.87
C GLU A 294 -15.20 -29.41 -8.39
N SER A 295 -16.41 -29.26 -7.86
CA SER A 295 -16.78 -29.72 -6.52
C SER A 295 -16.84 -31.26 -6.51
N GLU A 296 -15.75 -31.92 -6.15
CA GLU A 296 -15.81 -33.27 -5.58
C GLU A 296 -15.93 -33.16 -4.06
N ASN A 297 -17.15 -33.00 -3.56
CA ASN A 297 -17.71 -33.83 -2.50
C ASN A 297 -19.08 -33.34 -2.05
N ASP A 298 -20.01 -34.30 -2.03
CA ASP A 298 -21.35 -34.25 -1.50
C ASP A 298 -21.42 -33.72 -0.05
N GLY A 299 -22.42 -32.87 0.20
CA GLY A 299 -23.01 -32.68 1.53
C GLY A 299 -22.36 -31.62 2.42
N ALA A 300 -22.70 -30.34 2.19
CA ALA A 300 -22.62 -29.31 3.23
C ALA A 300 -23.79 -28.33 3.07
N ASN A 301 -24.58 -28.21 4.14
CA ASN A 301 -25.77 -27.35 4.21
C ASN A 301 -25.40 -25.88 3.98
N VAL A 302 -26.10 -25.24 3.04
CA VAL A 302 -26.23 -23.79 2.97
C VAL A 302 -26.95 -23.34 4.24
N ILE A 303 -26.30 -22.52 5.06
CA ILE A 303 -26.96 -21.89 6.22
C ILE A 303 -27.78 -20.73 5.66
N GLU A 304 -29.09 -20.92 5.55
CA GLU A 304 -30.03 -19.82 5.33
C GLU A 304 -30.12 -18.95 6.60
N PRO A 305 -30.27 -17.62 6.46
CA PRO A 305 -30.37 -16.71 7.59
C PRO A 305 -31.64 -17.00 8.44
N PRO A 306 -31.58 -16.80 9.77
CA PRO A 306 -32.72 -17.07 10.64
C PRO A 306 -33.87 -16.09 10.33
N GLN A 307 -35.01 -16.65 9.91
CA GLN A 307 -36.24 -15.89 9.75
C GLN A 307 -36.67 -15.31 11.10
N THR A 308 -36.78 -13.99 11.17
CA THR A 308 -37.33 -13.26 12.31
C THR A 308 -38.75 -13.71 12.63
N GLN A 309 -39.05 -13.89 13.93
CA GLN A 309 -40.33 -14.36 14.50
C GLN A 309 -41.59 -13.56 14.07
N GLU A 310 -41.42 -12.44 13.37
CA GLU A 310 -42.50 -11.63 12.82
C GLU A 310 -43.12 -12.22 11.54
N ALA A 311 -42.40 -13.09 10.81
CA ALA A 311 -42.90 -13.76 9.61
C ALA A 311 -43.85 -14.94 9.94
N GLN A 312 -43.68 -15.60 11.09
CA GLN A 312 -44.52 -16.74 11.49
C GLN A 312 -45.89 -16.34 12.04
N ARG A 313 -46.07 -15.09 12.49
CA ARG A 313 -47.39 -14.59 12.95
C ARG A 313 -48.35 -14.21 11.82
N LYS A 314 -47.87 -14.01 10.59
CA LYS A 314 -48.73 -13.66 9.44
C LYS A 314 -49.24 -14.86 8.63
N GLN A 315 -48.75 -16.08 8.89
CA GLN A 315 -49.20 -17.29 8.19
C GLN A 315 -50.30 -18.08 8.94
N GLN A 316 -50.62 -17.75 10.20
CA GLN A 316 -51.69 -18.43 10.96
C GLN A 316 -53.07 -17.74 10.92
N VAL A 317 -53.26 -16.69 10.11
CA VAL A 317 -54.57 -16.01 9.97
C VAL A 317 -55.25 -16.27 8.62
N VAL A 318 -54.64 -17.07 7.74
CA VAL A 318 -55.30 -17.54 6.51
C VAL A 318 -54.99 -19.02 6.30
N GLN A 319 -55.66 -19.88 7.07
CA GLN A 319 -56.32 -21.12 6.62
C GLN A 319 -56.97 -21.83 7.80
#